data_AF-A0A1I0YM74-F1
#
_entry.id   AF-A0A1I0YM74-F1
#
_cell.length_a   1.000
_cell.length_b   1.000
_cell.length_c   1.000
_cell.angle_alpha   90.00
_cell.angle_beta   90.00
_cell.angle_gamma   90.00
#
_symmetry.space_group_name_H-M   'P 1'
#
loop_
_entity.id
_entity.type
_entity.pdbx_description
1 polymer ?
#
loop_
_entity_poly.entity_id
_entity_poly.type
_entity_poly.pdbx_seq_one_letter_code
_entity_poly.pdbx_strand_id
1 'polypeptide(L)'
;MKRFVQGTNRTQSILLPEQLEDYVSEDNPVRVIDVFVDSLDLGSLGFSGAKPAQTGRPSYHPSVLLKIYIYGYLNRVQSSRRLEREAQRNIEVMWLTSRLTPDFKTIADFRKNNGPAISKVCRQFVLMCRNLDLFANTDIAIDGSKFKAVNNRDKNFTDRKLQARIEQLEANIARYLEELDRADRQPELVPEARVSHLKEKIASILSEQRPPPPSGRRAARLT
;
A
#
# COMPACT_ATOMS: atom_id res chain seq x y z
N MET A 1 -21.78 -3.37 36.17
CA MET A 1 -20.45 -3.46 35.54
C MET A 1 -20.62 -3.68 34.06
N LYS A 2 -19.89 -2.93 33.21
CA LYS A 2 -19.91 -3.14 31.76
C LYS A 2 -19.26 -4.50 31.45
N ARG A 3 -19.88 -5.30 30.57
CA ARG A 3 -19.49 -6.69 30.27
C ARG A 3 -18.51 -6.84 29.09
N PHE A 4 -18.15 -5.74 28.42
CA PHE A 4 -17.26 -5.71 27.26
C PHE A 4 -16.23 -4.59 27.38
N VAL A 5 -15.07 -4.79 26.74
CA VAL A 5 -14.08 -3.73 26.49
C VAL A 5 -14.75 -2.66 25.62
N GLN A 6 -14.62 -1.39 26.01
CA GLN A 6 -15.25 -0.26 25.31
C GLN A 6 -14.20 0.58 24.60
N GLY A 7 -14.52 1.00 23.38
CA GLY A 7 -13.68 1.97 22.64
C GLY A 7 -13.83 3.39 23.19
N THR A 8 -12.90 4.25 22.78
CA THR A 8 -12.93 5.70 23.09
C THR A 8 -14.08 6.39 22.36
N ASN A 9 -14.63 7.45 22.97
CA ASN A 9 -15.68 8.24 22.36
C ASN A 9 -15.14 9.03 21.15
N ARG A 10 -15.79 8.92 19.99
CA ARG A 10 -15.40 9.59 18.74
C ARG A 10 -15.46 11.12 18.81
N THR A 11 -16.18 11.69 19.78
CA THR A 11 -16.28 13.15 19.98
C THR A 11 -15.37 13.67 21.08
N GLN A 12 -14.56 12.80 21.71
CA GLN A 12 -13.64 13.20 22.76
C GLN A 12 -12.44 13.92 22.14
N SER A 13 -12.21 15.17 22.55
CA SER A 13 -11.03 15.92 22.15
C SER A 13 -9.79 15.45 22.91
N ILE A 14 -8.64 15.47 22.24
CA ILE A 14 -7.33 15.23 22.84
C ILE A 14 -6.68 16.60 23.11
N LEU A 15 -5.96 16.74 24.23
CA LEU A 15 -5.38 18.02 24.68
C LEU A 15 -4.28 18.53 23.74
N LEU A 16 -3.45 17.62 23.22
CA LEU A 16 -2.39 17.91 22.26
C LEU A 16 -2.57 17.00 21.02
N PRO A 17 -2.32 17.50 19.80
CA PRO A 17 -2.40 16.66 18.60
C PRO A 17 -1.26 15.62 18.61
N GLU A 18 -1.60 14.39 18.25
CA GLU A 18 -0.62 13.32 18.02
C GLU A 18 0.25 13.65 16.81
N GLN A 19 1.52 13.26 16.87
CA GLN A 19 2.44 13.34 15.74
C GLN A 19 2.08 12.27 14.71
N LEU A 20 2.47 12.49 13.44
CA LEU A 20 2.23 11.48 12.41
C LEU A 20 2.91 10.14 12.80
N GLU A 21 4.08 10.24 13.40
CA GLU A 21 4.90 9.14 13.90
C GLU A 21 4.19 8.24 14.92
N ASP A 22 3.31 8.82 15.75
CA ASP A 22 2.61 8.10 16.82
C ASP A 22 1.60 7.08 16.27
N TYR A 23 1.17 7.24 15.01
CA TYR A 23 0.16 6.38 14.41
C TYR A 23 0.68 5.07 13.82
N VAL A 24 1.99 4.95 13.63
CA VAL A 24 2.62 3.78 13.01
C VAL A 24 3.64 3.20 13.98
N SER A 25 3.39 1.99 14.48
CA SER A 25 4.30 1.32 15.42
C SER A 25 5.69 1.13 14.82
N GLU A 26 6.72 1.08 15.67
CA GLU A 26 8.12 0.89 15.25
C GLU A 26 8.34 -0.40 14.45
N ASP A 27 7.59 -1.46 14.77
CA ASP A 27 7.66 -2.75 14.09
C ASP A 27 6.79 -2.83 12.82
N ASN A 28 6.14 -1.74 12.41
CA ASN A 28 5.27 -1.77 11.23
C ASN A 28 6.11 -1.93 9.94
N PRO A 29 5.81 -2.90 9.07
CA PRO A 29 6.57 -3.15 7.84
C PRO A 29 6.60 -1.98 6.86
N VAL A 30 5.65 -1.03 6.94
CA VAL A 30 5.65 0.17 6.08
C VAL A 30 6.92 1.00 6.24
N ARG A 31 7.55 0.96 7.42
CA ARG A 31 8.82 1.66 7.70
C ARG A 31 9.98 1.13 6.87
N VAL A 32 9.95 -0.15 6.51
CA VAL A 32 10.94 -0.75 5.60
C VAL A 32 10.85 -0.11 4.22
N ILE A 33 9.64 0.17 3.74
CA ILE A 33 9.43 0.85 2.45
C ILE A 33 10.05 2.25 2.49
N ASP A 34 9.81 2.97 3.58
CA ASP A 34 10.30 4.34 3.79
C ASP A 34 11.83 4.40 3.73
N VAL A 35 12.49 3.65 4.62
CA VAL A 35 13.95 3.56 4.71
C VAL A 35 14.57 3.04 3.41
N PHE A 36 13.96 2.00 2.81
CA PHE A 36 14.46 1.45 1.56
C PHE A 36 14.46 2.50 0.46
N VAL A 37 13.33 3.16 0.21
CA VAL A 37 13.23 4.14 -0.88
C VAL A 37 14.15 5.35 -0.64
N ASP A 38 14.26 5.82 0.59
CA ASP A 38 15.10 6.98 0.91
C ASP A 38 16.61 6.67 0.83
N SER A 39 16.98 5.40 0.92
CA SER A 39 18.36 4.95 0.68
C SER A 39 18.77 4.91 -0.80
N LEU A 40 17.82 5.02 -1.73
CA LEU A 40 18.08 4.89 -3.17
C LEU A 40 18.51 6.21 -3.80
N ASP A 41 19.56 6.16 -4.64
CA ASP A 41 19.85 7.24 -5.58
C ASP A 41 18.90 7.15 -6.79
N LEU A 42 17.72 7.76 -6.64
CA LEU A 42 16.68 7.79 -7.68
C LEU A 42 17.16 8.50 -8.96
N GLY A 43 18.10 9.44 -8.85
CA GLY A 43 18.70 10.11 -10.00
C GLY A 43 19.50 9.13 -10.86
N SER A 44 20.40 8.37 -10.24
CA SER A 44 21.20 7.33 -10.93
C SER A 44 20.35 6.20 -11.51
N LEU A 45 19.22 5.89 -10.86
CA LEU A 45 18.29 4.85 -11.30
C LEU A 45 17.45 5.29 -12.50
N GLY A 46 17.47 6.58 -12.84
CA GLY A 46 16.83 7.17 -14.01
C GLY A 46 15.40 7.64 -13.75
N PHE A 47 15.04 7.95 -12.49
CA PHE A 47 13.76 8.58 -12.21
C PHE A 47 13.76 10.04 -12.68
N SER A 48 12.82 10.35 -13.57
CA SER A 48 12.53 11.72 -13.98
C SER A 48 11.97 12.53 -12.80
N GLY A 49 12.33 13.81 -12.70
CA GLY A 49 11.83 14.70 -11.63
C GLY A 49 12.53 14.56 -10.26
N ALA A 50 13.60 13.76 -10.16
CA ALA A 50 14.45 13.73 -8.96
C ALA A 50 15.18 15.08 -8.75
N LYS A 51 15.44 15.81 -9.84
CA LYS A 51 15.87 17.21 -9.79
C LYS A 51 14.66 18.10 -10.06
N PRO A 52 14.35 19.06 -9.18
CA PRO A 52 13.23 19.97 -9.40
C PRO A 52 13.48 20.85 -10.63
N ALA A 53 12.43 21.17 -11.36
CA ALA A 53 12.48 22.15 -12.43
C ALA A 53 12.78 23.55 -11.85
N GLN A 54 13.51 24.39 -12.60
CA GLN A 54 13.82 25.76 -12.16
C GLN A 54 12.57 26.66 -12.10
N THR A 55 11.53 26.34 -12.87
CA THR A 55 10.31 27.14 -12.99
C THR A 55 9.07 26.25 -13.04
N GLY A 56 7.90 26.85 -12.76
CA GLY A 56 6.61 26.16 -12.74
C GLY A 56 6.20 25.64 -11.35
N ARG A 57 5.06 24.94 -11.30
CA ARG A 57 4.59 24.31 -10.05
C ARG A 57 5.51 23.13 -9.68
N PRO A 58 6.00 23.04 -8.43
CA PRO A 58 6.77 21.89 -7.99
C PRO A 58 5.98 20.59 -8.18
N SER A 59 6.63 19.60 -8.79
CA SER A 59 6.10 18.24 -8.88
C SER A 59 6.31 17.49 -7.55
N TYR A 60 5.56 16.42 -7.34
CA TYR A 60 5.90 15.46 -6.30
C TYR A 60 7.29 14.87 -6.55
N HIS A 61 8.03 14.62 -5.46
CA HIS A 61 9.31 13.93 -5.56
C HIS A 61 9.07 12.45 -5.94
N PRO A 62 9.89 11.85 -6.82
CA PRO A 62 9.75 10.45 -7.23
C PRO A 62 9.71 9.44 -6.07
N SER A 63 10.37 9.73 -4.94
CA SER A 63 10.35 8.85 -3.77
C SER A 63 8.93 8.66 -3.22
N VAL A 64 8.13 9.71 -3.16
CA VAL A 64 6.75 9.66 -2.64
C VAL A 64 5.89 8.72 -3.48
N LEU A 65 5.99 8.85 -4.81
CA LEU A 65 5.22 8.03 -5.74
C LEU A 65 5.72 6.58 -5.75
N LEU A 66 7.04 6.36 -5.67
CA LEU A 66 7.63 5.03 -5.57
C LEU A 66 7.21 4.31 -4.28
N LYS A 67 7.19 5.01 -3.13
CA LYS A 67 6.70 4.49 -1.85
C LYS A 67 5.25 4.00 -1.95
N ILE A 68 4.37 4.79 -2.58
CA ILE A 68 2.97 4.39 -2.84
C ILE A 68 2.90 3.12 -3.69
N TYR A 69 3.74 3.00 -4.72
CA TYR A 69 3.75 1.83 -5.59
C TYR A 69 4.22 0.56 -4.88
N ILE A 70 5.28 0.65 -4.08
CA ILE A 70 5.78 -0.49 -3.31
C ILE A 70 4.73 -0.90 -2.26
N TYR A 71 4.12 0.07 -1.58
CA TYR A 71 3.00 -0.18 -0.67
C TYR A 71 1.85 -0.90 -1.38
N GLY A 72 1.46 -0.43 -2.57
CA GLY A 72 0.41 -1.04 -3.39
C GLY A 72 0.71 -2.47 -3.78
N TYR A 73 1.96 -2.75 -4.17
CA TYR A 73 2.41 -4.08 -4.50
C TYR A 73 2.28 -5.04 -3.32
N LEU A 74 2.81 -4.66 -2.15
CA LEU A 74 2.80 -5.48 -0.94
C LEU A 74 1.38 -5.74 -0.43
N ASN A 75 0.50 -4.74 -0.53
CA ASN A 75 -0.89 -4.81 -0.07
C ASN A 75 -1.89 -5.24 -1.16
N ARG A 76 -1.41 -5.69 -2.34
CA ARG A 76 -2.24 -6.12 -3.48
C ARG A 76 -3.26 -5.06 -3.93
N VAL A 77 -2.90 -3.79 -3.83
CA VAL A 77 -3.66 -2.64 -4.33
C VAL A 77 -3.10 -2.22 -5.69
N GLN A 78 -3.71 -2.74 -6.75
CA GLN A 78 -3.19 -2.62 -8.12
C GLN A 78 -3.70 -1.39 -8.88
N SER A 79 -4.83 -0.81 -8.49
CA SER A 79 -5.39 0.36 -9.17
C SER A 79 -4.87 1.66 -8.58
N SER A 80 -4.44 2.58 -9.43
CA SER A 80 -4.02 3.94 -9.08
C SER A 80 -5.13 4.73 -8.39
N ARG A 81 -6.42 4.49 -8.74
CA ARG A 81 -7.56 5.09 -8.03
C ARG A 81 -7.72 4.54 -6.62
N ARG A 82 -7.47 3.24 -6.43
CA ARG A 82 -7.44 2.66 -5.08
C ARG A 82 -6.28 3.21 -4.28
N LEU A 83 -5.10 3.35 -4.89
CA LEU A 83 -3.93 3.95 -4.24
C LEU A 83 -4.16 5.40 -3.81
N GLU A 84 -4.82 6.21 -4.65
CA GLU A 84 -5.27 7.55 -4.29
C GLU A 84 -6.17 7.53 -3.05
N ARG A 85 -7.18 6.63 -3.01
CA ARG A 85 -8.05 6.48 -1.85
C ARG A 85 -7.30 6.03 -0.60
N GLU A 86 -6.33 5.12 -0.73
CA GLU A 86 -5.47 4.71 0.37
C GLU A 86 -4.66 5.90 0.90
N ALA A 87 -4.07 6.73 0.02
CA ALA A 87 -3.35 7.94 0.43
C ALA A 87 -4.21 8.96 1.19
N GLN A 88 -5.53 8.94 0.99
CA GLN A 88 -6.48 9.83 1.67
C GLN A 88 -6.98 9.31 3.02
N ARG A 89 -6.99 7.99 3.25
CA ARG A 89 -7.71 7.38 4.39
C ARG A 89 -6.87 6.45 5.25
N ASN A 90 -5.82 5.86 4.69
CA ASN A 90 -5.03 4.85 5.34
C ASN A 90 -3.86 5.52 6.07
N ILE A 91 -3.80 5.31 7.38
CA ILE A 91 -2.81 5.97 8.22
C ILE A 91 -1.37 5.59 7.88
N GLU A 92 -1.14 4.35 7.42
CA GLU A 92 0.18 3.89 6.98
C GLU A 92 0.64 4.65 5.74
N VAL A 93 -0.27 4.85 4.77
CA VAL A 93 0.05 5.59 3.54
C VAL A 93 0.18 7.08 3.83
N MET A 94 -0.68 7.63 4.69
CA MET A 94 -0.57 9.01 5.14
C MET A 94 0.76 9.26 5.86
N TRP A 95 1.22 8.32 6.68
CA TRP A 95 2.54 8.36 7.31
C TRP A 95 3.65 8.32 6.25
N LEU A 96 3.62 7.32 5.37
CA LEU A 96 4.62 7.07 4.34
C LEU A 96 4.76 8.23 3.33
N THR A 97 3.68 8.96 3.05
CA THR A 97 3.68 10.10 2.12
C THR A 97 3.76 11.44 2.83
N SER A 98 3.90 11.50 4.15
CA SER A 98 3.81 12.74 4.93
C SER A 98 2.51 13.52 4.64
N ARG A 99 1.40 12.79 4.49
CA ARG A 99 0.06 13.26 4.11
C ARG A 99 -0.06 13.90 2.72
N LEU A 100 0.93 13.72 1.85
CA LEU A 100 0.75 14.05 0.44
C LEU A 100 -0.26 13.08 -0.17
N THR A 101 -1.20 13.63 -0.93
CA THR A 101 -2.28 12.87 -1.60
C THR A 101 -2.21 13.07 -3.12
N PRO A 102 -1.23 12.45 -3.82
CA PRO A 102 -1.21 12.46 -5.27
C PRO A 102 -2.50 11.88 -5.84
N ASP A 103 -3.03 12.51 -6.90
CA ASP A 103 -4.20 11.98 -7.59
C ASP A 103 -3.86 10.71 -8.38
N PHE A 104 -4.90 9.94 -8.75
CA PHE A 104 -4.68 8.69 -9.49
C PHE A 104 -3.92 8.90 -10.80
N LYS A 105 -4.08 10.08 -11.44
CA LYS A 105 -3.44 10.39 -12.72
C LYS A 105 -1.94 10.58 -12.55
N THR A 106 -1.52 11.32 -11.53
CA THR A 106 -0.12 11.50 -11.12
C THR A 106 0.52 10.15 -10.83
N ILE A 107 -0.18 9.29 -10.08
CA ILE A 107 0.29 7.94 -9.76
C ILE A 107 0.46 7.13 -11.04
N ALA A 108 -0.55 7.07 -11.92
CA ALA A 108 -0.50 6.30 -13.16
C ALA A 108 0.59 6.80 -14.12
N ASP A 109 0.68 8.12 -14.32
CA ASP A 109 1.67 8.75 -15.19
C ASP A 109 3.11 8.48 -14.69
N PHE A 110 3.32 8.47 -13.37
CA PHE A 110 4.62 8.11 -12.80
C PHE A 110 5.06 6.70 -13.18
N ARG A 111 4.18 5.70 -13.07
CA ARG A 111 4.49 4.32 -13.47
C ARG A 111 4.79 4.23 -14.96
N LYS A 112 3.94 4.84 -15.79
CA LYS A 112 4.10 4.86 -17.24
C LYS A 112 5.44 5.45 -17.66
N ASN A 113 5.83 6.56 -17.05
CA ASN A 113 7.03 7.31 -17.43
C ASN A 113 8.33 6.74 -16.83
N ASN A 114 8.26 5.98 -15.73
CA ASN A 114 9.43 5.49 -15.00
C ASN A 114 9.53 3.95 -14.94
N GLY A 115 8.79 3.20 -15.77
CA GLY A 115 8.78 1.73 -15.77
C GLY A 115 10.19 1.08 -15.75
N PRO A 116 11.13 1.47 -16.63
CA PRO A 116 12.50 0.92 -16.59
C PRO A 116 13.25 1.24 -15.29
N ALA A 117 13.04 2.41 -14.69
CA ALA A 117 13.66 2.78 -13.41
C ALA A 117 13.07 1.96 -12.25
N ILE A 118 11.75 1.72 -12.26
CA ILE A 118 11.07 0.85 -11.29
C ILE A 118 11.62 -0.57 -11.34
N SER A 119 11.86 -1.13 -12.54
CA SER A 119 12.49 -2.45 -12.69
C SER A 119 13.90 -2.49 -12.07
N LYS A 120 14.69 -1.42 -12.21
CA LYS A 120 16.01 -1.32 -11.57
C LYS A 120 15.93 -1.24 -10.04
N VAL A 121 14.90 -0.60 -9.49
CA VAL A 121 14.65 -0.59 -8.03
C VAL A 121 14.45 -2.01 -7.52
N CYS A 122 13.66 -2.84 -8.21
CA CYS A 122 13.46 -4.24 -7.83
C CYS A 122 14.80 -5.01 -7.78
N ARG A 123 15.70 -4.75 -8.73
CA ARG A 123 17.05 -5.34 -8.72
C ARG A 123 17.85 -4.89 -7.49
N GLN A 124 17.82 -3.59 -7.16
CA GLN A 124 18.50 -3.07 -5.98
C GLN A 124 17.94 -3.64 -4.68
N PHE A 125 16.62 -3.79 -4.59
CA PHE A 125 15.97 -4.43 -3.45
C PHE A 125 16.48 -5.86 -3.22
N VAL A 126 16.50 -6.68 -4.28
CA VAL A 126 16.99 -8.07 -4.19
C VAL A 126 18.47 -8.13 -3.78
N LEU A 127 19.31 -7.23 -4.32
CA LEU A 127 20.72 -7.14 -3.95
C LEU A 127 20.89 -6.71 -2.49
N MET A 128 20.10 -5.73 -2.03
CA MET A 128 20.11 -5.28 -0.65
C MET A 128 19.71 -6.42 0.30
N CYS A 129 18.61 -7.13 0.02
CA CYS A 129 18.18 -8.27 0.82
C CYS A 129 19.22 -9.40 0.86
N ARG A 130 19.95 -9.62 -0.24
CA ARG A 130 21.09 -10.55 -0.27
C ARG A 130 22.25 -10.07 0.63
N ASN A 131 22.58 -8.78 0.60
CA ASN A 131 23.68 -8.23 1.39
C ASN A 131 23.38 -8.19 2.90
N LEU A 132 22.12 -7.97 3.26
CA LEU A 132 21.64 -7.98 4.64
C LEU A 132 21.41 -9.40 5.19
N ASP A 133 21.76 -10.43 4.41
CA ASP A 133 21.56 -11.83 4.77
C ASP A 133 20.09 -12.18 5.12
N LEU A 134 19.14 -11.34 4.69
CA LEU A 134 17.71 -11.52 4.95
C LEU A 134 17.17 -12.81 4.31
N PHE A 135 17.89 -13.35 3.33
CA PHE A 135 17.59 -14.64 2.71
C PHE A 135 18.43 -15.81 3.21
N ALA A 136 19.48 -15.57 4.02
CA ALA A 136 20.39 -16.64 4.45
C ALA A 136 19.82 -17.53 5.56
N ASN A 137 18.88 -16.98 6.34
CA ASN A 137 18.12 -17.74 7.35
C ASN A 137 16.69 -18.04 6.90
N THR A 138 16.42 -18.04 5.58
CA THR A 138 15.21 -18.72 5.12
C THR A 138 15.45 -20.19 5.35
N ASP A 139 14.88 -20.77 6.42
CA ASP A 139 14.68 -22.21 6.52
C ASP A 139 13.77 -22.60 5.37
N ILE A 140 14.39 -22.84 4.20
CA ILE A 140 13.76 -23.57 3.14
C ILE A 140 13.68 -24.99 3.69
N ALA A 141 12.56 -25.31 4.34
CA ALA A 141 12.22 -26.67 4.71
C ALA A 141 12.04 -27.47 3.42
N ILE A 142 13.16 -27.95 2.89
CA ILE A 142 13.19 -29.04 1.93
C ILE A 142 13.02 -30.27 2.80
N ASP A 143 11.79 -30.74 2.98
CA ASP A 143 11.53 -32.05 3.57
C ASP A 143 12.48 -33.04 2.91
N GLY A 144 13.23 -33.77 3.74
CA GLY A 144 14.44 -34.52 3.41
C GLY A 144 14.19 -35.65 2.41
N SER A 145 13.84 -35.30 1.19
CA SER A 145 13.71 -36.20 0.07
C SER A 145 15.13 -36.50 -0.41
N LYS A 146 15.50 -37.79 -0.42
CA LYS A 146 16.76 -38.24 -1.03
C LYS A 146 16.70 -38.02 -2.54
N PHE A 147 17.10 -36.84 -2.99
CA PHE A 147 17.24 -36.55 -4.41
C PHE A 147 18.57 -37.16 -4.90
N LYS A 148 18.50 -38.02 -5.92
CA LYS A 148 19.68 -38.29 -6.75
C LYS A 148 20.23 -36.95 -7.23
N ALA A 149 21.55 -36.77 -7.23
CA ALA A 149 22.16 -35.60 -7.86
C ALA A 149 21.72 -35.55 -9.33
N VAL A 150 20.78 -34.65 -9.65
CA VAL A 150 20.23 -34.53 -11.00
C VAL A 150 21.13 -33.58 -11.78
N ASN A 151 22.18 -34.13 -12.39
CA ASN A 151 22.93 -33.47 -13.46
C ASN A 151 22.15 -33.53 -14.78
N ASN A 152 20.86 -33.19 -14.74
CA ASN A 152 20.07 -33.03 -15.97
C ASN A 152 20.58 -31.76 -16.64
N ARG A 153 20.78 -31.82 -17.96
CA ARG A 153 21.20 -30.71 -18.79
C ARG A 153 20.38 -29.45 -18.52
N ASP A 154 19.10 -29.56 -18.13
CA ASP A 154 18.21 -28.43 -17.77
C ASP A 154 18.54 -27.74 -16.45
N LYS A 155 19.09 -28.48 -15.47
CA LYS A 155 19.46 -27.99 -14.14
C LYS A 155 20.90 -27.46 -14.05
N ASN A 156 21.70 -27.62 -15.11
CA ASN A 156 22.98 -26.93 -15.27
C ASN A 156 22.76 -25.47 -15.67
N PHE A 157 23.24 -24.53 -14.85
CA PHE A 157 23.21 -23.10 -15.15
C PHE A 157 24.50 -22.70 -15.85
N THR A 158 24.40 -22.31 -17.11
CA THR A 158 25.47 -21.69 -17.89
C THR A 158 25.15 -20.22 -18.08
N ASP A 159 26.14 -19.39 -18.42
CA ASP A 159 25.94 -17.96 -18.66
C ASP A 159 24.79 -17.68 -19.64
N ARG A 160 24.71 -18.45 -20.72
CA ARG A 160 23.61 -18.36 -21.70
C ARG A 160 22.23 -18.62 -21.07
N LYS A 161 22.13 -19.57 -20.15
CA LYS A 161 20.86 -19.89 -19.48
C LYS A 161 20.50 -18.88 -18.41
N LEU A 162 21.50 -18.33 -17.71
CA LEU A 162 21.30 -17.22 -16.79
C LEU A 162 20.78 -16.00 -17.55
N GLN A 163 21.38 -15.68 -18.70
CA GLN A 163 20.95 -14.60 -19.57
C GLN A 163 19.50 -14.79 -20.04
N ALA A 164 19.15 -15.97 -20.56
CA ALA A 164 17.77 -16.28 -20.96
C ALA A 164 16.77 -16.19 -19.79
N ARG A 165 17.21 -16.49 -18.56
CA ARG A 165 16.37 -16.39 -17.36
C ARG A 165 16.18 -14.95 -16.90
N ILE A 166 17.21 -14.10 -17.03
CA ILE A 166 17.09 -12.65 -16.82
C ILE A 166 16.07 -12.08 -17.81
N GLU A 167 16.19 -12.40 -19.09
CA GLU A 167 15.24 -11.97 -20.13
C GLU A 167 13.80 -12.41 -19.82
N GLN A 168 13.62 -13.65 -19.37
CA GLN A 168 12.31 -14.14 -18.95
C GLN A 168 11.74 -13.37 -17.75
N LEU A 169 12.58 -13.03 -16.76
CA LEU A 169 12.17 -12.23 -15.61
C LEU A 169 11.79 -10.80 -16.02
N GLU A 170 12.56 -10.18 -16.89
CA GLU A 170 12.25 -8.86 -17.46
C GLU A 170 10.91 -8.88 -18.21
N ALA A 171 10.64 -9.93 -18.99
CA ALA A 171 9.36 -10.10 -19.67
C ALA A 171 8.19 -10.29 -18.68
N ASN A 172 8.41 -10.99 -17.57
CA ASN A 172 7.40 -11.13 -16.51
C ASN A 172 7.12 -9.80 -15.80
N ILE A 173 8.16 -8.99 -15.54
CA ILE A 173 8.00 -7.64 -14.98
C ILE A 173 7.19 -6.76 -15.93
N ALA A 174 7.51 -6.77 -17.22
CA ALA A 174 6.76 -6.02 -18.23
C ALA A 174 5.28 -6.43 -18.26
N ARG A 175 4.99 -7.74 -18.25
CA ARG A 175 3.61 -8.26 -18.19
C ARG A 175 2.87 -7.78 -16.94
N TYR A 176 3.54 -7.78 -15.79
CA TYR A 176 2.94 -7.29 -14.54
C TYR A 176 2.59 -5.80 -14.61
N LEU A 177 3.46 -4.97 -15.18
CA LEU A 177 3.17 -3.55 -15.39
C LEU A 177 1.95 -3.36 -16.32
N GLU A 178 1.80 -4.18 -17.36
CA GLU A 178 0.60 -4.17 -18.21
C GLU A 178 -0.68 -4.58 -17.46
N GLU A 179 -0.60 -5.54 -16.54
CA GLU A 179 -1.74 -5.93 -15.70
C GLU A 179 -2.22 -4.78 -14.82
N LEU A 180 -1.29 -3.98 -14.26
CA LEU A 180 -1.62 -2.76 -13.52
C LEU A 180 -2.33 -1.73 -14.40
N ASP A 181 -1.86 -1.54 -15.64
CA ASP A 181 -2.51 -0.65 -16.60
C ASP A 181 -3.92 -1.12 -16.98
N ARG A 182 -4.13 -2.44 -17.08
CA ARG A 182 -5.47 -3.01 -17.29
C ARG A 182 -6.38 -2.77 -16.09
N ALA A 183 -5.86 -2.96 -14.87
CA ALA A 183 -6.61 -2.70 -13.65
C ALA A 183 -7.08 -1.24 -13.55
N ASP A 184 -6.30 -0.28 -14.06
CA ASP A 184 -6.71 1.13 -14.11
C ASP A 184 -7.80 1.45 -15.14
N ARG A 185 -7.93 0.64 -16.20
CA ARG A 185 -8.98 0.80 -17.22
C ARG A 185 -10.31 0.18 -16.79
N GLN A 186 -10.30 -0.73 -15.83
CA GLN A 186 -11.53 -1.33 -15.30
C GLN A 186 -12.18 -0.34 -14.31
N PRO A 187 -13.42 0.11 -14.55
CA PRO A 187 -14.13 0.92 -13.57
C PRO A 187 -14.41 0.08 -12.33
N GLU A 188 -14.08 0.59 -11.15
CA GLU A 188 -14.55 -0.01 -9.91
C GLU A 188 -16.07 0.14 -9.78
N LEU A 189 -16.73 -0.94 -9.36
CA LEU A 189 -18.15 -1.00 -8.96
C LEU A 189 -18.39 -0.31 -7.61
N VAL A 190 -17.94 0.93 -7.44
CA VAL A 190 -18.48 1.80 -6.39
C VAL A 190 -19.30 2.86 -7.10
N PRO A 191 -20.64 2.71 -7.18
CA PRO A 191 -21.49 3.72 -7.78
C PRO A 191 -21.27 5.04 -7.01
N GLU A 192 -20.86 6.11 -7.70
CA GLU A 192 -20.75 7.46 -7.12
C GLU A 192 -22.04 7.86 -6.39
N ALA A 193 -23.19 7.35 -6.85
CA ALA A 193 -24.51 7.52 -6.27
C ALA A 193 -24.70 6.99 -4.82
N ARG A 194 -23.78 6.20 -4.25
CA ARG A 194 -23.92 5.68 -2.87
C ARG A 194 -23.42 6.62 -1.78
N VAL A 195 -22.54 7.58 -2.11
CA VAL A 195 -21.94 8.48 -1.11
C VAL A 195 -22.86 9.66 -0.78
N SER A 196 -23.59 10.18 -1.77
CA SER A 196 -24.51 11.32 -1.62
C SER A 196 -25.62 11.07 -0.59
N HIS A 197 -26.15 9.85 -0.53
CA HIS A 197 -27.23 9.46 0.40
C HIS A 197 -26.74 8.81 1.71
N LEU A 198 -25.42 8.75 1.94
CA LEU A 198 -24.89 8.02 3.10
C LEU A 198 -25.31 8.67 4.42
N LYS A 199 -25.31 10.02 4.48
CA LYS A 199 -25.76 10.77 5.67
C LYS A 199 -27.23 10.51 5.98
N GLU A 200 -28.08 10.53 4.96
CA GLU A 200 -29.53 10.28 5.08
C GLU A 200 -29.81 8.84 5.53
N LYS A 201 -29.10 7.86 4.96
CA LYS A 201 -29.23 6.45 5.36
C LYS A 201 -28.74 6.20 6.78
N ILE A 202 -27.64 6.82 7.19
CA ILE A 202 -27.15 6.74 8.58
C ILE A 202 -28.21 7.32 9.53
N ALA A 203 -28.81 8.47 9.18
CA ALA A 203 -29.87 9.09 9.98
C ALA A 203 -31.13 8.19 10.07
N SER A 204 -31.53 7.56 8.97
CA SER A 204 -32.64 6.60 8.93
C SER A 204 -32.38 5.39 9.84
N ILE A 205 -31.20 4.75 9.77
CA ILE A 205 -30.84 3.63 10.65
C ILE A 205 -30.87 4.04 12.13
N LEU A 206 -30.36 5.25 12.45
CA LEU A 206 -30.37 5.78 13.82
C LEU A 206 -31.80 6.05 14.33
N SER A 207 -32.74 6.36 13.44
CA SER A 207 -34.15 6.56 13.79
C SER A 207 -34.90 5.24 14.00
N GLU A 208 -34.60 4.21 13.21
CA GLU A 208 -35.22 2.87 13.30
C GLU A 208 -34.75 2.07 14.51
N GLN A 209 -33.52 2.28 14.98
CA GLN A 209 -32.94 1.54 16.10
C GLN A 209 -33.14 2.21 17.48
N ARG A 210 -33.87 3.33 17.57
CA ARG A 210 -34.20 3.92 18.88
C ARG A 210 -35.22 3.02 19.60
N PRO A 211 -34.92 2.53 20.82
CA PRO A 211 -35.89 1.77 21.58
C PRO A 211 -37.11 2.65 21.91
N PRO A 212 -38.33 2.08 21.99
CA PRO A 212 -39.50 2.83 22.40
C PRO A 212 -39.26 3.45 23.79
N PRO A 213 -39.75 4.68 24.04
CA PRO A 213 -39.62 5.31 25.35
C PRO A 213 -40.20 4.36 26.42
N PRO A 214 -39.56 4.24 27.60
CA PRO A 214 -40.04 3.34 28.63
C PRO A 214 -41.49 3.70 28.95
N SER A 215 -42.38 2.71 28.86
CA SER A 215 -43.79 2.86 29.19
C SER A 215 -43.89 3.38 30.62
N GLY A 216 -44.39 4.61 30.76
CA GLY A 216 -44.55 5.26 32.05
C GLY A 216 -45.34 4.34 32.98
N ARG A 217 -44.73 3.93 34.09
CA ARG A 217 -45.44 3.30 35.19
C ARG A 217 -46.57 4.25 35.58
N ARG A 218 -47.82 3.88 35.26
CA ARG A 218 -49.01 4.54 35.80
C ARG A 218 -48.85 4.51 37.32
N ALA A 219 -48.65 5.68 37.91
CA ALA A 219 -48.79 5.87 39.34
C ALA A 219 -50.21 5.47 39.70
N ALA A 220 -50.36 4.34 40.38
CA ALA A 220 -51.59 4.01 41.08
C ALA A 220 -51.82 5.12 42.12
N ARG A 221 -52.81 5.98 41.87
CA ARG A 221 -53.37 6.85 42.90
C ARG A 221 -54.03 5.93 43.93
N LEU A 222 -53.42 5.85 45.10
CA LEU A 222 -54.10 5.46 46.33
C LEU A 222 -54.80 6.71 46.87
N THR A 223 -56.12 6.77 46.69
CA THR A 223 -57.10 7.41 47.58
C THR A 223 -58.46 6.85 47.22
#